data_AF-A0A2G6GPJ9-F1
#
_entry.id   AF-A0A2G6GPJ9-F1
#
_cell.length_a   1.000
_cell.length_b   1.000
_cell.length_c   1.000
_cell.angle_alpha   90.00
_cell.angle_beta   90.00
_cell.angle_gamma   90.00
#
_symmetry.space_group_name_H-M   'P 1'
#
loop_
_entity.id
_entity.type
_entity.pdbx_description
1 polymer ?
#
loop_
_entity_poly.entity_id
_entity_poly.type
_entity_poly.pdbx_seq_one_letter_code
_entity_poly.pdbx_strand_id
1 'polypeptide(L)'
;QNINEDYLAELKQVLENVSFGICVISKSGTTTEPAIAFRVLKELLEKQVGKEEAAKNIVAITDESKGALRKLSEQEGYKTFVIPDNVGGRYSVLTPVGLLPIACAGHNISELIEGAKDMQKQLLLSSYDDNIAMQYAAIRNALYRSGKKIEVLVNYHPKLANISEWWKQLYGESEGKEGKGIFPASVNFTTDLHSMGQYIQDGERTLFETVLSVETANATLEIPKDADNLDSLNYLAGRRLDSVNKSAEMATTLAHVDGGVPNLRIVLPELNAYYLGQLLYFFEFACGLSGYMLEVNPFDQPGVEAYKKNMFALLGKPGFEEETAAIKKRLEE
;
A
#
# COMPACT_ATOMS: atom_id res chain seq x y z
N GLN A 1 8.14 -0.67 6.51
CA GLN A 1 9.33 -0.20 7.27
C GLN A 1 9.94 -1.39 7.99
N ASN A 2 11.25 -1.41 8.23
CA ASN A 2 11.94 -2.56 8.83
C ASN A 2 13.01 -2.10 9.86
N ILE A 3 13.52 -3.01 10.67
CA ILE A 3 14.69 -2.83 11.56
C ILE A 3 15.78 -3.82 11.11
N ASN A 4 15.98 -3.97 9.79
CA ASN A 4 17.03 -4.84 9.28
C ASN A 4 18.35 -4.06 9.25
N GLU A 5 19.35 -4.58 9.96
CA GLU A 5 20.67 -3.94 10.10
C GLU A 5 21.36 -3.79 8.76
N ASP A 6 21.43 -4.88 7.97
CA ASP A 6 22.07 -4.89 6.65
C ASP A 6 21.49 -3.82 5.73
N TYR A 7 20.15 -3.76 5.62
CA TYR A 7 19.46 -2.75 4.80
C TYR A 7 19.84 -1.31 5.20
N LEU A 8 19.83 -0.99 6.49
CA LEU A 8 20.14 0.37 6.94
C LEU A 8 21.63 0.69 6.78
N ALA A 9 22.51 -0.30 6.96
CA ALA A 9 23.95 -0.16 6.74
C ALA A 9 24.28 0.06 5.24
N GLU A 10 23.68 -0.73 4.35
CA GLU A 10 23.81 -0.58 2.90
C GLU A 10 23.27 0.76 2.42
N LEU A 11 22.09 1.16 2.89
CA LEU A 11 21.52 2.48 2.58
C LEU A 11 22.45 3.60 3.03
N LYS A 12 22.99 3.50 4.26
CA LYS A 12 23.96 4.48 4.78
C LYS A 12 25.20 4.56 3.89
N GLN A 13 25.75 3.42 3.45
CA GLN A 13 26.92 3.38 2.57
C GLN A 13 26.65 4.07 1.22
N VAL A 14 25.45 3.90 0.65
CA VAL A 14 25.06 4.63 -0.57
C VAL A 14 24.98 6.13 -0.30
N LEU A 15 24.34 6.52 0.81
CA LEU A 15 24.12 7.93 1.19
C LEU A 15 25.40 8.66 1.59
N GLU A 16 26.46 7.96 2.01
CA GLU A 16 27.74 8.55 2.40
C GLU A 16 28.39 9.40 1.30
N ASN A 17 28.13 9.08 0.03
CA ASN A 17 28.77 9.69 -1.13
C ASN A 17 27.84 10.54 -2.00
N VAL A 18 26.62 10.83 -1.53
CA VAL A 18 25.64 11.64 -2.26
C VAL A 18 25.01 12.68 -1.34
N SER A 19 24.54 13.79 -1.91
CA SER A 19 23.71 14.74 -1.18
C SER A 19 22.30 14.19 -1.01
N PHE A 20 21.75 14.27 0.20
CA PHE A 20 20.41 13.80 0.50
C PHE A 20 19.70 14.68 1.53
N GLY A 21 18.37 14.56 1.56
CA GLY A 21 17.52 15.13 2.60
C GLY A 21 16.69 14.03 3.25
N ILE A 22 16.03 14.36 4.36
CA ILE A 22 15.23 13.40 5.12
C ILE A 22 13.80 13.91 5.23
N CYS A 23 12.85 13.13 4.72
CA CYS A 23 11.43 13.29 5.05
C CYS A 23 11.08 12.27 6.14
N VAL A 24 11.02 12.70 7.39
CA VAL A 24 10.65 11.84 8.53
C VAL A 24 9.16 11.95 8.80
N ILE A 25 8.46 10.81 8.77
CA ILE A 25 7.01 10.74 8.87
C ILE A 25 6.62 9.86 10.05
N SER A 26 6.01 10.45 11.08
CA SER A 26 5.48 9.73 12.24
C SER A 26 4.55 10.63 13.01
N LYS A 27 3.29 10.21 13.23
CA LYS A 27 2.33 11.02 13.99
C LYS A 27 2.79 11.26 15.44
N SER A 28 3.25 10.21 16.13
CA SER A 28 3.72 10.31 17.51
C SER A 28 5.20 10.70 17.64
N GLY A 29 6.01 10.40 16.62
CA GLY A 29 7.47 10.45 16.70
C GLY A 29 8.09 9.36 17.58
N THR A 30 7.30 8.37 18.03
CA THR A 30 7.72 7.30 18.94
C THR A 30 7.55 5.90 18.36
N THR A 31 7.03 5.77 17.14
CA THR A 31 7.06 4.51 16.40
C THR A 31 8.52 4.06 16.25
N THR A 32 8.82 2.81 16.59
CA THR A 32 10.19 2.37 16.88
C THR A 32 11.07 2.39 15.64
N GLU A 33 10.58 1.80 14.56
CA GLU A 33 11.27 1.66 13.28
C GLU A 33 11.66 3.00 12.65
N PRO A 34 10.74 3.98 12.45
CA PRO A 34 11.12 5.29 11.92
C PRO A 34 12.00 6.09 12.87
N ALA A 35 11.82 5.96 14.19
CA ALA A 35 12.65 6.68 15.15
C ALA A 35 14.11 6.20 15.15
N ILE A 36 14.34 4.89 15.04
CA ILE A 36 15.68 4.31 14.93
C ILE A 36 16.33 4.76 13.62
N ALA A 37 15.65 4.58 12.49
CA ALA A 37 16.18 4.99 11.19
C ALA A 37 16.50 6.50 11.15
N PHE A 38 15.62 7.33 11.71
CA PHE A 38 15.83 8.77 11.76
C PHE A 38 17.06 9.15 12.59
N ARG A 39 17.33 8.49 13.73
CA ARG A 39 18.54 8.75 14.53
C ARG A 39 19.80 8.51 13.72
N VAL A 40 19.89 7.36 13.05
CA VAL A 40 21.07 6.96 12.25
C VAL A 40 21.26 7.91 11.05
N LEU A 41 20.20 8.20 10.32
CA LEU A 41 20.29 9.02 9.10
C LEU A 41 20.50 10.51 9.43
N LYS A 42 19.90 11.02 10.51
CA LYS A 42 20.14 12.39 10.99
C LYS A 42 21.61 12.57 11.37
N GLU A 43 22.20 11.63 12.10
CA GLU A 43 23.62 11.69 12.46
C GLU A 43 24.52 11.73 11.21
N LEU A 44 24.23 10.87 10.22
CA LEU A 44 24.96 10.89 8.94
C LEU A 44 24.86 12.24 8.24
N LEU A 45 23.65 12.80 8.14
CA LEU A 45 23.42 14.07 7.49
C LEU A 45 24.13 15.22 8.22
N GLU A 46 24.02 15.28 9.55
CA GLU A 46 24.71 16.28 10.36
C GLU A 46 26.24 16.17 10.23
N LYS A 47 26.78 14.95 10.10
CA LYS A 47 28.20 14.72 9.85
C LYS A 47 28.65 15.23 8.47
N GLN A 48 27.80 15.12 7.45
CA GLN A 48 28.13 15.53 6.09
C GLN A 48 28.06 17.05 5.89
N VAL A 49 27.00 17.70 6.38
CA VAL A 49 26.72 19.11 6.05
C VAL A 49 26.73 20.05 7.26
N GLY A 50 26.90 19.52 8.47
CA GLY A 50 26.78 20.29 9.71
C GLY A 50 25.32 20.46 10.14
N LYS A 51 25.12 20.75 11.43
CA LYS A 51 23.79 20.77 12.07
C LYS A 51 22.81 21.78 11.47
N GLU A 52 23.28 23.00 11.22
CA GLU A 52 22.43 24.08 10.69
C GLU A 52 21.93 23.77 9.27
N GLU A 53 22.80 23.21 8.43
CA GLU A 53 22.43 22.85 7.06
C GLU A 53 21.60 21.57 7.02
N ALA A 54 21.88 20.60 7.91
CA ALA A 54 21.05 19.41 8.06
C ALA A 54 19.61 19.78 8.42
N ALA A 55 19.39 20.76 9.30
CA ALA A 55 18.05 21.21 9.67
C ALA A 55 17.22 21.74 8.49
N LYS A 56 17.86 22.39 7.50
CA LYS A 56 17.19 22.85 6.27
C LYS A 56 16.85 21.70 5.32
N ASN A 57 17.58 20.59 5.42
CA ASN A 57 17.41 19.38 4.61
C ASN A 57 16.54 18.31 5.28
N ILE A 58 15.98 18.60 6.46
CA ILE A 58 15.04 17.73 7.17
C ILE A 58 13.63 18.33 7.12
N VAL A 59 12.68 17.51 6.69
CA VAL A 59 11.25 17.81 6.74
C VAL A 59 10.56 16.78 7.64
N ALA A 60 9.82 17.25 8.63
CA ALA A 60 9.05 16.41 9.53
C ALA A 60 7.55 16.47 9.22
N ILE A 61 6.92 15.32 9.01
CA ILE A 61 5.47 15.19 8.85
C ILE A 61 4.93 14.45 10.09
N THR A 62 4.26 15.20 10.97
CA THR A 62 3.92 14.76 12.33
C THR A 62 2.60 15.40 12.79
N ASP A 63 2.10 15.00 13.96
CA ASP A 63 0.98 15.67 14.65
C ASP A 63 1.18 17.19 14.73
N GLU A 64 0.09 17.96 14.73
CA GLU A 64 0.11 19.43 14.73
C GLU A 64 0.84 20.03 15.95
N SER A 65 0.66 19.43 17.14
CA SER A 65 1.12 20.04 18.40
C SER A 65 1.66 19.04 19.43
N LYS A 66 1.52 17.73 19.20
CA LYS A 66 1.90 16.66 20.14
C LYS A 66 3.00 15.79 19.57
N GLY A 67 3.55 14.93 20.43
CA GLY A 67 4.53 13.91 20.04
C GLY A 67 5.98 14.37 20.11
N ALA A 68 6.89 13.38 20.10
CA ALA A 68 8.33 13.62 20.24
C ALA A 68 8.91 14.30 19.01
N LEU A 69 8.44 13.95 17.81
CA LEU A 69 8.93 14.50 16.56
C LEU A 69 8.54 15.97 16.38
N ARG A 70 7.34 16.37 16.83
CA ARG A 70 6.92 17.78 16.86
C ARG A 70 7.86 18.63 17.71
N LYS A 71 8.08 18.22 18.97
CA LYS A 71 8.98 18.92 19.90
C LYS A 71 10.40 19.02 19.36
N LEU A 72 10.92 17.94 18.78
CA LEU A 72 12.25 17.95 18.17
C LEU A 72 12.31 18.91 16.98
N SER A 73 11.29 18.95 16.15
CA SER A 73 11.24 19.83 14.98
C SER A 73 11.20 21.31 15.37
N GLU A 74 10.50 21.65 16.45
CA GLU A 74 10.48 23.00 17.01
C GLU A 74 11.84 23.41 17.59
N GLN A 75 12.51 22.49 18.29
CA GLN A 75 13.83 22.73 18.87
C GLN A 75 14.91 22.94 17.80
N GLU A 76 14.86 22.15 16.73
CA GLU A 76 15.88 22.12 15.69
C GLU A 76 15.55 22.99 14.47
N GLY A 77 14.33 23.56 14.41
CA GLY A 77 13.90 24.44 13.33
C GLY A 77 13.59 23.74 12.00
N TYR A 78 13.19 22.47 12.03
CA TYR A 78 12.84 21.73 10.81
C TYR A 78 11.58 22.28 10.14
N LYS A 79 11.51 22.17 8.81
CA LYS A 79 10.25 22.39 8.11
C LYS A 79 9.26 21.30 8.52
N THR A 80 8.03 21.68 8.86
CA THR A 80 6.99 20.71 9.25
C THR A 80 5.74 20.76 8.39
N PHE A 81 5.11 19.60 8.20
CA PHE A 81 3.74 19.44 7.74
C PHE A 81 2.92 18.64 8.76
N VAL A 82 1.60 18.77 8.70
CA VAL A 82 0.68 18.19 9.68
C VAL A 82 0.05 16.90 9.14
N ILE A 83 0.03 15.87 9.99
CA ILE A 83 -0.88 14.72 9.84
C ILE A 83 -2.17 15.07 10.57
N PRO A 84 -3.32 15.20 9.89
CA PRO A 84 -4.57 15.55 10.56
C PRO A 84 -4.96 14.58 11.67
N ASP A 85 -5.50 15.10 12.77
CA ASP A 85 -5.84 14.28 13.95
C ASP A 85 -6.90 13.22 13.64
N ASN A 86 -7.85 13.54 12.77
CA ASN A 86 -8.96 12.70 12.34
C ASN A 86 -8.63 11.78 11.14
N VAL A 87 -7.38 11.73 10.68
CA VAL A 87 -6.95 10.84 9.59
C VAL A 87 -6.02 9.76 10.14
N GLY A 88 -6.44 8.50 10.02
CA GLY A 88 -5.64 7.33 10.37
C GLY A 88 -4.53 7.07 9.36
N GLY A 89 -3.46 6.37 9.79
CA GLY A 89 -2.26 6.18 8.96
C GLY A 89 -2.53 5.54 7.60
N ARG A 90 -3.34 4.48 7.53
CA ARG A 90 -3.70 3.80 6.27
C ARG A 90 -4.61 4.60 5.32
N TYR A 91 -5.17 5.72 5.79
CA TYR A 91 -5.99 6.67 5.01
C TYR A 91 -5.25 8.00 4.74
N SER A 92 -3.94 8.05 4.99
CA SER A 92 -3.19 9.31 4.99
C SER A 92 -2.45 9.61 3.67
N VAL A 93 -2.55 8.76 2.66
CA VAL A 93 -1.77 8.88 1.41
C VAL A 93 -2.05 10.19 0.66
N LEU A 94 -3.28 10.71 0.72
CA LEU A 94 -3.68 12.00 0.13
C LEU A 94 -3.43 13.22 1.04
N THR A 95 -2.75 13.01 2.17
CA THR A 95 -2.26 14.09 3.07
C THR A 95 -0.78 14.37 2.78
N PRO A 96 -0.11 15.32 3.47
CA PRO A 96 1.33 15.54 3.28
C PRO A 96 2.18 14.26 3.39
N VAL A 97 1.72 13.25 4.13
CA VAL A 97 2.36 11.93 4.25
C VAL A 97 2.72 11.32 2.89
N GLY A 98 1.78 11.27 1.94
CA GLY A 98 2.06 10.78 0.60
C GLY A 98 2.43 11.91 -0.36
N LEU A 99 1.78 13.08 -0.26
CA LEU A 99 1.95 14.15 -1.24
C LEU A 99 3.37 14.70 -1.31
N LEU A 100 4.06 14.87 -0.18
CA LEU A 100 5.42 15.43 -0.22
C LEU A 100 6.41 14.48 -0.91
N PRO A 101 6.53 13.18 -0.52
CA PRO A 101 7.37 12.24 -1.24
C PRO A 101 7.03 12.11 -2.74
N ILE A 102 5.74 12.10 -3.10
CA ILE A 102 5.29 12.02 -4.50
C ILE A 102 5.74 13.26 -5.29
N ALA A 103 5.62 14.46 -4.71
CA ALA A 103 6.09 15.69 -5.34
C ALA A 103 7.62 15.71 -5.48
N CYS A 104 8.36 15.23 -4.48
CA CYS A 104 9.82 15.09 -4.55
C CYS A 104 10.27 14.12 -5.65
N ALA A 105 9.48 13.09 -5.95
CA ALA A 105 9.71 12.17 -7.07
C ALA A 105 9.38 12.79 -8.45
N GLY A 106 8.91 14.04 -8.51
CA GLY A 106 8.59 14.75 -9.75
C GLY A 106 7.20 14.49 -10.30
N HIS A 107 6.28 13.94 -9.51
CA HIS A 107 4.90 13.66 -9.93
C HIS A 107 3.94 14.81 -9.60
N ASN A 108 2.93 15.00 -10.45
CA ASN A 108 1.93 16.06 -10.31
C ASN A 108 0.91 15.71 -9.22
N ILE A 109 1.15 16.19 -8.00
CA ILE A 109 0.24 16.00 -6.87
C ILE A 109 -1.08 16.77 -7.00
N SER A 110 -1.12 17.85 -7.79
CA SER A 110 -2.36 18.59 -8.03
C SER A 110 -3.34 17.75 -8.86
N GLU A 111 -2.85 17.07 -9.90
CA GLU A 111 -3.65 16.11 -10.67
C GLU A 111 -4.11 14.92 -9.81
N LEU A 112 -3.23 14.40 -8.95
CA LEU A 112 -3.58 13.32 -8.02
C LEU A 112 -4.75 13.73 -7.11
N ILE A 113 -4.68 14.92 -6.53
CA ILE A 113 -5.75 15.44 -5.66
C ILE A 113 -7.02 15.74 -6.45
N GLU A 114 -6.90 16.26 -7.67
CA GLU A 114 -8.08 16.51 -8.50
C GLU A 114 -8.83 15.22 -8.83
N GLY A 115 -8.11 14.16 -9.19
CA GLY A 115 -8.71 12.84 -9.39
C GLY A 115 -9.42 12.31 -8.16
N ALA A 116 -8.81 12.45 -6.98
CA ALA A 116 -9.45 12.04 -5.73
C ALA A 116 -10.74 12.83 -5.44
N LYS A 117 -10.76 14.14 -5.70
CA LYS A 117 -11.94 14.99 -5.52
C LYS A 117 -13.06 14.64 -6.49
N ASP A 118 -12.73 14.35 -7.74
CA ASP A 118 -13.73 13.97 -8.73
C ASP A 118 -14.36 12.61 -8.40
N MET A 119 -13.55 11.63 -7.95
CA MET A 119 -14.08 10.38 -7.42
C MET A 119 -14.96 10.61 -6.19
N GLN A 120 -14.53 11.45 -5.24
CA GLN A 120 -15.35 11.81 -4.08
C GLN A 120 -16.70 12.37 -4.51
N LYS A 121 -16.71 13.35 -5.39
CA LYS A 121 -17.94 13.99 -5.88
C LYS A 121 -18.84 12.96 -6.57
N GLN A 122 -18.27 12.09 -7.41
CA GLN A 122 -19.03 11.04 -8.08
C GLN A 122 -19.69 10.10 -7.06
N LEU A 123 -18.94 9.59 -6.09
CA LEU A 123 -19.46 8.64 -5.09
C LEU A 123 -20.52 9.28 -4.18
N LEU A 124 -20.37 10.55 -3.81
CA LEU A 124 -21.34 11.24 -2.96
C LEU A 124 -22.65 11.60 -3.68
N LEU A 125 -22.61 11.79 -5.00
CA LEU A 125 -23.77 12.18 -5.81
C LEU A 125 -24.48 10.99 -6.48
N SER A 126 -23.83 9.83 -6.53
CA SER A 126 -24.40 8.62 -7.14
C SER A 126 -25.51 8.03 -6.28
N SER A 127 -26.52 7.44 -6.92
CA SER A 127 -27.50 6.61 -6.23
C SER A 127 -26.84 5.37 -5.63
N TYR A 128 -27.52 4.67 -4.71
CA TYR A 128 -26.97 3.43 -4.13
C TYR A 128 -26.63 2.40 -5.21
N ASP A 129 -27.49 2.24 -6.22
CA ASP A 129 -27.32 1.25 -7.28
C ASP A 129 -26.23 1.65 -8.29
N ASP A 130 -25.93 2.95 -8.43
CA ASP A 130 -24.90 3.47 -9.36
C ASP A 130 -23.54 3.73 -8.67
N ASN A 131 -23.48 3.65 -7.34
CA ASN A 131 -22.26 3.92 -6.59
C ASN A 131 -21.32 2.72 -6.65
N ILE A 132 -20.28 2.82 -7.48
CA ILE A 132 -19.31 1.75 -7.72
C ILE A 132 -18.56 1.30 -6.45
N ALA A 133 -18.32 2.20 -5.48
CA ALA A 133 -17.67 1.86 -4.22
C ALA A 133 -18.61 1.06 -3.31
N MET A 134 -19.90 1.41 -3.32
CA MET A 134 -20.96 0.66 -2.63
C MET A 134 -21.14 -0.73 -3.23
N GLN A 135 -21.19 -0.83 -4.56
CA GLN A 135 -21.27 -2.11 -5.28
C GLN A 135 -20.08 -3.02 -4.92
N TYR A 136 -18.85 -2.49 -4.97
CA TYR A 136 -17.66 -3.22 -4.60
C TYR A 136 -17.72 -3.72 -3.15
N ALA A 137 -18.04 -2.85 -2.19
CA ALA A 137 -18.18 -3.22 -0.78
C ALA A 137 -19.27 -4.29 -0.56
N ALA A 138 -20.43 -4.14 -1.22
CA ALA A 138 -21.56 -5.06 -1.10
C ALA A 138 -21.23 -6.45 -1.67
N ILE A 139 -20.61 -6.50 -2.86
CA ILE A 139 -20.23 -7.76 -3.53
C ILE A 139 -19.21 -8.51 -2.67
N ARG A 140 -18.16 -7.82 -2.18
CA ARG A 140 -17.16 -8.44 -1.30
C ARG A 140 -17.78 -9.04 -0.04
N ASN A 141 -18.66 -8.29 0.62
CA ASN A 141 -19.35 -8.79 1.81
C ASN A 141 -20.29 -9.96 1.50
N ALA A 142 -20.97 -9.94 0.36
CA ALA A 142 -21.79 -11.08 -0.09
C ALA A 142 -20.92 -12.32 -0.34
N LEU A 143 -19.79 -12.17 -1.03
CA LEU A 143 -18.82 -13.25 -1.26
C LEU A 143 -18.26 -13.80 0.06
N TYR A 144 -17.91 -12.92 1.00
CA TYR A 144 -17.45 -13.33 2.33
C TYR A 144 -18.47 -14.17 3.10
N ARG A 145 -19.75 -13.76 3.06
CA ARG A 145 -20.87 -14.52 3.63
C ARG A 145 -21.09 -15.86 2.92
N SER A 146 -20.80 -15.95 1.63
CA SER A 146 -20.86 -17.20 0.86
C SER A 146 -19.67 -18.15 1.09
N GLY A 147 -18.69 -17.75 1.92
CA GLY A 147 -17.54 -18.57 2.26
C GLY A 147 -16.23 -18.21 1.55
N LYS A 148 -16.20 -17.12 0.76
CA LYS A 148 -14.95 -16.63 0.16
C LYS A 148 -14.15 -15.84 1.20
N LYS A 149 -13.09 -16.43 1.73
CA LYS A 149 -12.27 -15.88 2.82
C LYS A 149 -11.06 -15.09 2.35
N ILE A 150 -10.65 -15.25 1.09
CA ILE A 150 -9.48 -14.60 0.51
C ILE A 150 -9.92 -13.76 -0.67
N GLU A 151 -9.49 -12.50 -0.70
CA GLU A 151 -9.56 -11.68 -1.90
C GLU A 151 -8.16 -11.49 -2.44
N VAL A 152 -7.99 -11.75 -3.72
CA VAL A 152 -6.74 -11.55 -4.42
C VAL A 152 -6.86 -10.30 -5.30
N LEU A 153 -6.18 -9.22 -4.92
CA LEU A 153 -6.03 -8.06 -5.80
C LEU A 153 -4.99 -8.39 -6.87
N VAL A 154 -5.41 -8.39 -8.12
CA VAL A 154 -4.59 -8.75 -9.29
C VAL A 154 -4.25 -7.47 -10.06
N ASN A 155 -3.02 -7.33 -10.54
CA ASN A 155 -2.68 -6.33 -11.54
C ASN A 155 -1.90 -6.95 -12.70
N TYR A 156 -2.02 -6.37 -13.90
CA TYR A 156 -1.25 -6.74 -15.10
C TYR A 156 -0.16 -5.72 -15.46
N HIS A 157 0.20 -4.87 -14.49
CA HIS A 157 1.09 -3.74 -14.70
C HIS A 157 2.03 -3.57 -13.51
N PRO A 158 3.34 -3.91 -13.62
CA PRO A 158 4.24 -4.04 -12.47
C PRO A 158 4.39 -2.78 -11.61
N LYS A 159 4.18 -1.58 -12.18
CA LYS A 159 4.11 -0.32 -11.40
C LYS A 159 2.99 -0.29 -10.34
N LEU A 160 2.00 -1.17 -10.41
CA LEU A 160 0.89 -1.28 -9.45
C LEU A 160 1.18 -2.24 -8.28
N ALA A 161 2.36 -2.87 -8.22
CA ALA A 161 2.72 -3.78 -7.13
C ALA A 161 2.58 -3.11 -5.75
N ASN A 162 3.11 -1.90 -5.57
CA ASN A 162 2.99 -1.17 -4.30
C ASN A 162 1.58 -0.61 -4.02
N ILE A 163 0.74 -0.42 -5.04
CA ILE A 163 -0.69 -0.14 -4.83
C ILE A 163 -1.36 -1.34 -4.18
N SER A 164 -0.94 -2.55 -4.55
CA SER A 164 -1.45 -3.78 -3.94
C SER A 164 -1.00 -3.92 -2.47
N GLU A 165 0.24 -3.58 -2.15
CA GLU A 165 0.72 -3.53 -0.75
C GLU A 165 -0.06 -2.49 0.09
N TRP A 166 -0.28 -1.30 -0.46
CA TRP A 166 -1.11 -0.27 0.18
C TRP A 166 -2.55 -0.76 0.41
N TRP A 167 -3.15 -1.38 -0.60
CA TRP A 167 -4.50 -1.92 -0.53
C TRP A 167 -4.62 -3.03 0.54
N LYS A 168 -3.62 -3.92 0.65
CA LYS A 168 -3.59 -4.95 1.69
C LYS A 168 -3.61 -4.35 3.08
N GLN A 169 -2.84 -3.28 3.32
CA GLN A 169 -2.88 -2.57 4.60
C GLN A 169 -4.25 -1.93 4.82
N LEU A 170 -4.80 -1.24 3.81
CA LEU A 170 -6.07 -0.56 3.90
C LEU A 170 -7.19 -1.51 4.33
N TYR A 171 -7.35 -2.64 3.65
CA TYR A 171 -8.42 -3.60 3.97
C TYR A 171 -8.10 -4.48 5.17
N GLY A 172 -6.86 -4.97 5.29
CA GLY A 172 -6.46 -5.89 6.36
C GLY A 172 -6.57 -5.27 7.75
N GLU A 173 -6.03 -4.05 7.95
CA GLU A 173 -6.13 -3.37 9.24
C GLU A 173 -7.55 -2.83 9.53
N SER A 174 -8.33 -2.53 8.50
CA SER A 174 -9.69 -2.00 8.68
C SER A 174 -10.69 -3.11 9.02
N GLU A 175 -10.60 -4.27 8.36
CA GLU A 175 -11.60 -5.35 8.45
C GLU A 175 -11.18 -6.54 9.33
N GLY A 176 -9.88 -6.77 9.55
CA GLY A 176 -9.33 -7.90 10.30
C GLY A 176 -9.53 -7.76 11.82
N LYS A 177 -10.78 -7.85 12.29
CA LYS A 177 -11.18 -7.56 13.68
C LYS A 177 -12.20 -8.56 14.17
N GLU A 178 -12.17 -8.83 15.48
CA GLU A 178 -13.20 -9.62 16.17
C GLU A 178 -13.41 -11.03 15.57
N GLY A 179 -12.35 -11.63 14.99
CA GLY A 179 -12.43 -12.91 14.31
C GLY A 179 -13.12 -12.87 12.94
N LYS A 180 -13.36 -11.68 12.39
CA LYS A 180 -13.93 -11.42 11.07
C LYS A 180 -12.88 -10.84 10.12
N GLY A 181 -13.23 -10.75 8.84
CA GLY A 181 -12.46 -10.09 7.80
C GLY A 181 -12.16 -10.99 6.61
N ILE A 182 -12.07 -10.39 5.43
CA ILE A 182 -11.50 -11.03 4.25
C ILE A 182 -9.97 -10.93 4.38
N PHE A 183 -9.25 -12.02 4.14
CA PHE A 183 -7.80 -11.99 4.08
C PHE A 183 -7.35 -11.34 2.76
N PRO A 184 -6.65 -10.19 2.79
CA PRO A 184 -6.24 -9.50 1.58
C PRO A 184 -4.92 -10.10 1.07
N ALA A 185 -4.98 -10.72 -0.10
CA ALA A 185 -3.83 -11.20 -0.86
C ALA A 185 -3.67 -10.39 -2.16
N SER A 186 -2.52 -10.52 -2.82
CA SER A 186 -2.27 -9.85 -4.08
C SER A 186 -1.29 -10.62 -4.95
N VAL A 187 -1.44 -10.48 -6.27
CA VAL A 187 -0.56 -11.09 -7.28
C VAL A 187 -0.30 -10.13 -8.44
N ASN A 188 0.86 -10.27 -9.07
CA ASN A 188 1.28 -9.47 -10.23
C ASN A 188 1.31 -10.37 -11.46
N PHE A 189 0.32 -10.22 -12.33
CA PHE A 189 0.20 -10.99 -13.57
C PHE A 189 0.90 -10.30 -14.74
N THR A 190 1.38 -11.06 -15.73
CA THR A 190 1.31 -12.53 -15.85
C THR A 190 2.33 -13.30 -15.01
N THR A 191 3.29 -12.62 -14.37
CA THR A 191 4.39 -13.25 -13.59
C THR A 191 3.89 -14.32 -12.62
N ASP A 192 2.90 -13.97 -11.79
CA ASP A 192 2.41 -14.87 -10.74
C ASP A 192 1.41 -15.92 -11.23
N LEU A 193 1.05 -15.93 -12.51
CA LEU A 193 0.40 -17.11 -13.11
C LEU A 193 1.37 -18.30 -13.08
N HIS A 194 2.67 -18.04 -13.09
CA HIS A 194 3.73 -19.04 -13.04
C HIS A 194 4.19 -19.39 -11.62
N SER A 195 3.45 -18.94 -10.59
CA SER A 195 3.68 -19.31 -9.19
C SER A 195 2.36 -19.67 -8.49
N MET A 196 1.41 -18.75 -8.50
CA MET A 196 0.10 -18.85 -7.85
C MET A 196 -1.01 -19.29 -8.80
N GLY A 197 -0.82 -19.22 -10.12
CA GLY A 197 -1.85 -19.56 -11.12
C GLY A 197 -2.45 -20.94 -10.93
N GLN A 198 -1.65 -21.96 -10.64
CA GLN A 198 -2.15 -23.32 -10.36
C GLN A 198 -3.09 -23.36 -9.13
N TYR A 199 -2.74 -22.64 -8.06
CA TYR A 199 -3.57 -22.61 -6.86
C TYR A 199 -4.87 -21.84 -7.11
N ILE A 200 -4.79 -20.72 -7.83
CA ILE A 200 -5.98 -19.92 -8.15
C ILE A 200 -6.92 -20.73 -9.06
N GLN A 201 -6.39 -21.47 -10.04
CA GLN A 201 -7.18 -22.29 -10.94
C GLN A 201 -7.84 -23.49 -10.22
N ASP A 202 -7.06 -24.33 -9.52
CA ASP A 202 -7.53 -25.65 -9.02
C ASP A 202 -7.35 -25.90 -7.51
N GLY A 203 -6.87 -24.92 -6.74
CA GLY A 203 -6.79 -24.98 -5.28
C GLY A 203 -8.15 -24.84 -4.58
N GLU A 204 -8.17 -24.47 -3.30
CA GLU A 204 -9.41 -24.28 -2.57
C GLU A 204 -10.29 -23.16 -3.16
N ARG A 205 -11.60 -23.41 -3.31
CA ARG A 205 -12.57 -22.43 -3.84
C ARG A 205 -13.02 -21.40 -2.79
N THR A 206 -12.11 -21.02 -1.90
CA THR A 206 -12.32 -20.05 -0.81
C THR A 206 -11.87 -18.64 -1.21
N LEU A 207 -11.43 -18.44 -2.44
CA LEU A 207 -10.95 -17.16 -2.96
C LEU A 207 -11.88 -16.53 -4.02
N PHE A 208 -11.73 -15.22 -4.18
CA PHE A 208 -12.21 -14.43 -5.33
C PHE A 208 -11.14 -13.41 -5.72
N GLU A 209 -11.22 -12.89 -6.93
CA GLU A 209 -10.25 -11.94 -7.49
C GLU A 209 -10.89 -10.57 -7.71
N THR A 210 -10.08 -9.52 -7.51
CA THR A 210 -10.36 -8.16 -7.96
C THR A 210 -9.22 -7.72 -8.88
N VAL A 211 -9.48 -7.60 -10.18
CA VAL A 211 -8.50 -7.27 -11.21
C VAL A 211 -8.45 -5.77 -11.46
N LEU A 212 -7.27 -5.16 -11.25
CA LEU A 212 -6.94 -3.82 -11.70
C LEU A 212 -6.45 -3.86 -13.15
N SER A 213 -7.30 -3.40 -14.06
CA SER A 213 -6.99 -3.28 -15.49
C SER A 213 -6.67 -1.82 -15.84
N VAL A 214 -5.57 -1.60 -16.58
CA VAL A 214 -5.29 -0.32 -17.23
C VAL A 214 -5.68 -0.43 -18.70
N GLU A 215 -6.63 0.37 -19.18
CA GLU A 215 -7.21 0.24 -20.52
C GLU A 215 -6.21 0.64 -21.61
N THR A 216 -5.50 1.76 -21.43
CA THR A 216 -4.53 2.28 -22.39
C THR A 216 -3.12 2.31 -21.79
N ALA A 217 -2.18 1.62 -22.43
CA ALA A 217 -0.76 1.71 -22.09
C ALA A 217 -0.14 3.06 -22.51
N ASN A 218 0.67 3.65 -21.63
CA ASN A 218 1.34 4.94 -21.88
C ASN A 218 2.43 4.88 -22.98
N ALA A 219 2.81 3.69 -23.43
CA ALA A 219 3.77 3.47 -24.49
C ALA A 219 3.29 2.37 -25.44
N THR A 220 3.78 2.42 -26.69
CA THR A 220 3.50 1.40 -27.70
C THR A 220 4.79 0.68 -28.07
N LEU A 221 4.74 -0.65 -27.99
CA LEU A 221 5.77 -1.54 -28.48
C LEU A 221 5.10 -2.63 -29.31
N GLU A 222 5.68 -2.93 -30.47
CA GLU A 222 5.23 -3.99 -31.36
C GLU A 222 6.19 -5.18 -31.27
N ILE A 223 5.64 -6.38 -31.39
CA ILE A 223 6.42 -7.62 -31.37
C ILE A 223 7.11 -7.74 -32.74
N PRO A 224 8.46 -7.81 -32.78
CA PRO A 224 9.17 -7.93 -34.05
C PRO A 224 8.90 -9.30 -34.67
N LYS A 225 9.01 -9.36 -35.99
CA LYS A 225 9.05 -10.65 -36.70
C LYS A 225 10.45 -11.24 -36.57
N ASP A 226 10.54 -12.52 -36.28
CA ASP A 226 11.79 -13.28 -36.36
C ASP A 226 11.87 -14.05 -37.70
N ALA A 227 13.04 -14.10 -38.32
CA ALA A 227 13.21 -14.74 -39.63
C ALA A 227 13.14 -16.28 -39.55
N ASP A 228 13.67 -16.85 -38.47
CA ASP A 228 13.77 -18.30 -38.29
C ASP A 228 12.52 -18.88 -37.61
N ASN A 229 11.80 -18.07 -36.83
CA ASN A 229 10.54 -18.43 -36.14
C ASN A 229 10.63 -19.72 -35.32
N LEU A 230 11.77 -19.96 -34.67
CA LEU A 230 12.03 -21.20 -33.92
C LEU A 230 11.10 -21.34 -32.70
N ASP A 231 10.62 -20.24 -32.14
CA ASP A 231 9.67 -20.18 -31.04
C ASP A 231 8.20 -20.29 -31.49
N SER A 232 7.95 -20.30 -32.80
CA SER A 232 6.62 -20.28 -33.41
C SER A 232 5.75 -19.08 -33.04
N LEU A 233 6.33 -17.96 -32.59
CA LEU A 233 5.60 -16.76 -32.12
C LEU A 233 5.33 -15.72 -33.22
N ASN A 234 5.72 -15.94 -34.48
CA ASN A 234 5.45 -14.99 -35.57
C ASN A 234 3.95 -14.70 -35.82
N TYR A 235 3.02 -15.50 -35.30
CA TYR A 235 1.59 -15.16 -35.33
C TYR A 235 1.24 -13.92 -34.46
N LEU A 236 2.17 -13.52 -33.58
CA LEU A 236 2.13 -12.30 -32.78
C LEU A 236 2.89 -11.14 -33.43
N ALA A 237 3.69 -11.38 -34.47
CA ALA A 237 4.50 -10.34 -35.10
C ALA A 237 3.63 -9.19 -35.62
N GLY A 238 4.07 -7.95 -35.37
CA GLY A 238 3.34 -6.73 -35.69
C GLY A 238 2.17 -6.41 -34.75
N ARG A 239 1.84 -7.28 -33.78
CA ARG A 239 0.88 -6.94 -32.73
C ARG A 239 1.54 -6.07 -31.68
N ARG A 240 0.75 -5.16 -31.09
CA ARG A 240 1.17 -4.44 -29.88
C ARG A 240 1.31 -5.43 -28.72
N LEU A 241 2.38 -5.29 -27.94
CA LEU A 241 2.62 -6.10 -26.74
C LEU A 241 1.44 -6.02 -25.76
N ASP A 242 0.87 -4.82 -25.60
CA ASP A 242 -0.30 -4.60 -24.75
C ASP A 242 -1.54 -5.40 -25.21
N SER A 243 -1.72 -5.61 -26.51
CA SER A 243 -2.81 -6.47 -27.02
C SER A 243 -2.64 -7.94 -26.60
N VAL A 244 -1.40 -8.41 -26.46
CA VAL A 244 -1.11 -9.76 -25.94
C VAL A 244 -1.40 -9.79 -24.44
N ASN A 245 -0.99 -8.76 -23.69
CA ASN A 245 -1.27 -8.63 -22.26
C ASN A 245 -2.79 -8.62 -21.97
N LYS A 246 -3.58 -7.89 -22.77
CA LYS A 246 -5.05 -7.88 -22.68
C LYS A 246 -5.69 -9.22 -23.05
N SER A 247 -5.11 -9.94 -23.99
CA SER A 247 -5.54 -11.30 -24.30
C SER A 247 -5.29 -12.24 -23.12
N ALA A 248 -4.14 -12.12 -22.46
CA ALA A 248 -3.82 -12.87 -21.24
C ALA A 248 -4.75 -12.52 -20.08
N GLU A 249 -5.04 -11.22 -19.86
CA GLU A 249 -6.02 -10.75 -18.86
C GLU A 249 -7.38 -11.41 -19.07
N MET A 250 -7.94 -11.31 -20.27
CA MET A 250 -9.26 -11.87 -20.59
C MET A 250 -9.28 -13.40 -20.51
N ALA A 251 -8.27 -14.07 -21.07
CA ALA A 251 -8.21 -15.54 -21.05
C ALA A 251 -8.10 -16.08 -19.63
N THR A 252 -7.31 -15.43 -18.78
CA THR A 252 -7.17 -15.77 -17.36
C THR A 252 -8.48 -15.56 -16.61
N THR A 253 -9.13 -14.40 -16.79
CA THR A 253 -10.43 -14.12 -16.17
C THR A 253 -11.46 -15.19 -16.52
N LEU A 254 -11.56 -15.58 -17.80
CA LEU A 254 -12.46 -16.66 -18.22
C LEU A 254 -12.11 -18.00 -17.56
N ALA A 255 -10.84 -18.40 -17.61
CA ALA A 255 -10.38 -19.66 -17.03
C ALA A 255 -10.64 -19.73 -15.50
N HIS A 256 -10.40 -18.64 -14.78
CA HIS A 256 -10.62 -18.56 -13.34
C HIS A 256 -12.11 -18.57 -12.99
N VAL A 257 -12.95 -17.86 -13.76
CA VAL A 257 -14.42 -17.90 -13.59
C VAL A 257 -14.95 -19.31 -13.81
N ASP A 258 -14.51 -19.99 -14.88
CA ASP A 258 -14.86 -21.39 -15.15
C ASP A 258 -14.33 -22.34 -14.05
N GLY A 259 -13.19 -22.00 -13.44
CA GLY A 259 -12.62 -22.66 -12.26
C GLY A 259 -13.31 -22.31 -10.93
N GLY A 260 -14.42 -21.57 -10.95
CA GLY A 260 -15.21 -21.24 -9.75
C GLY A 260 -14.62 -20.12 -8.88
N VAL A 261 -13.77 -19.26 -9.45
CA VAL A 261 -13.24 -18.03 -8.84
C VAL A 261 -14.08 -16.84 -9.31
N PRO A 262 -14.91 -16.23 -8.44
CA PRO A 262 -15.58 -14.99 -8.78
C PRO A 262 -14.54 -13.90 -9.08
N ASN A 263 -14.78 -13.08 -10.11
CA ASN A 263 -13.84 -12.08 -10.58
C ASN A 263 -14.54 -10.72 -10.69
N LEU A 264 -14.03 -9.72 -9.97
CA LEU A 264 -14.39 -8.31 -10.12
C LEU A 264 -13.33 -7.62 -10.96
N ARG A 265 -13.72 -6.66 -11.80
CA ARG A 265 -12.79 -5.92 -12.65
C ARG A 265 -12.96 -4.41 -12.45
N ILE A 266 -11.91 -3.75 -12.00
CA ILE A 266 -11.82 -2.29 -11.87
C ILE A 266 -10.92 -1.78 -12.99
N VAL A 267 -11.43 -0.86 -13.80
CA VAL A 267 -10.73 -0.37 -15.00
C VAL A 267 -10.31 1.08 -14.82
N LEU A 268 -9.01 1.33 -14.93
CA LEU A 268 -8.44 2.66 -15.06
C LEU A 268 -8.26 2.96 -16.56
N PRO A 269 -8.70 4.13 -17.07
CA PRO A 269 -8.50 4.48 -18.47
C PRO A 269 -7.02 4.50 -18.89
N GLU A 270 -6.15 5.05 -18.06
CA GLU A 270 -4.69 5.05 -18.24
C GLU A 270 -4.01 5.16 -16.87
N LEU A 271 -2.70 4.91 -16.83
CA LEU A 271 -1.93 5.01 -15.59
C LEU A 271 -1.25 6.38 -15.48
N ASN A 272 -1.93 7.32 -14.81
CA ASN A 272 -1.44 8.67 -14.54
C ASN A 272 -1.80 9.12 -13.10
N ALA A 273 -1.37 10.32 -12.70
CA ALA A 273 -1.64 10.85 -11.36
C ALA A 273 -3.15 10.98 -11.08
N TYR A 274 -3.90 11.52 -12.02
CA TYR A 274 -5.35 11.75 -11.88
C TYR A 274 -6.13 10.45 -11.63
N TYR A 275 -5.95 9.41 -12.45
CA TYR A 275 -6.67 8.13 -12.27
C TYR A 275 -6.17 7.34 -11.05
N LEU A 276 -4.91 7.49 -10.65
CA LEU A 276 -4.46 6.96 -9.35
C LEU A 276 -5.14 7.66 -8.18
N GLY A 277 -5.37 8.97 -8.27
CA GLY A 277 -6.12 9.74 -7.27
C GLY A 277 -7.54 9.23 -7.11
N GLN A 278 -8.22 8.98 -8.24
CA GLN A 278 -9.53 8.35 -8.26
C GLN A 278 -9.50 6.97 -7.59
N LEU A 279 -8.54 6.11 -7.96
CA LEU A 279 -8.42 4.75 -7.44
C LEU A 279 -8.21 4.73 -5.92
N LEU A 280 -7.32 5.59 -5.40
CA LEU A 280 -7.03 5.69 -3.97
C LEU A 280 -8.30 6.08 -3.20
N TYR A 281 -8.98 7.14 -3.63
CA TYR A 281 -10.21 7.58 -2.96
C TYR A 281 -11.34 6.54 -3.06
N PHE A 282 -11.49 5.90 -4.22
CA PHE A 282 -12.45 4.81 -4.42
C PHE A 282 -12.26 3.71 -3.37
N PHE A 283 -11.03 3.23 -3.20
CA PHE A 283 -10.74 2.16 -2.25
C PHE A 283 -10.90 2.60 -0.80
N GLU A 284 -10.48 3.81 -0.44
CA GLU A 284 -10.67 4.36 0.91
C GLU A 284 -12.16 4.44 1.27
N PHE A 285 -12.98 4.97 0.36
CA PHE A 285 -14.43 5.09 0.53
C PHE A 285 -15.09 3.71 0.65
N ALA A 286 -14.76 2.80 -0.27
CA ALA A 286 -15.33 1.45 -0.27
C ALA A 286 -14.90 0.63 0.96
N CYS A 287 -13.69 0.82 1.47
CA CYS A 287 -13.21 0.14 2.68
C CYS A 287 -14.00 0.58 3.92
N GLY A 288 -14.28 1.89 4.05
CA GLY A 288 -15.14 2.40 5.12
C GLY A 288 -16.54 1.79 5.08
N LEU A 289 -17.17 1.74 3.90
CA LEU A 289 -18.47 1.08 3.71
C LEU A 289 -18.42 -0.41 4.06
N SER A 290 -17.39 -1.11 3.57
CA SER A 290 -17.23 -2.54 3.75
C SER A 290 -17.01 -2.92 5.22
N GLY A 291 -16.24 -2.16 5.97
CA GLY A 291 -16.07 -2.36 7.42
C GLY A 291 -17.38 -2.19 8.19
N TYR A 292 -18.20 -1.19 7.83
CA TYR A 292 -19.53 -1.05 8.43
C TYR A 292 -20.47 -2.21 8.08
N MET A 293 -20.44 -2.71 6.83
CA MET A 293 -21.21 -3.90 6.43
C MET A 293 -20.78 -5.18 7.16
N LEU A 294 -19.52 -5.24 7.61
CA LEU A 294 -18.95 -6.32 8.41
C LEU A 294 -19.26 -6.17 9.92
N GLU A 295 -19.85 -5.04 10.31
CA GLU A 295 -20.10 -4.65 11.70
C GLU A 295 -18.82 -4.61 12.54
N VAL A 296 -17.78 -3.97 12.01
CA VAL A 296 -16.53 -3.67 12.73
C VAL A 296 -16.24 -2.17 12.63
N ASN A 297 -15.40 -1.64 13.53
CA ASN A 297 -14.89 -0.28 13.39
C ASN A 297 -13.76 -0.25 12.34
N PRO A 298 -13.90 0.37 11.15
CA PRO A 298 -12.84 0.34 10.14
C PRO A 298 -11.66 1.27 10.45
N PHE A 299 -11.75 2.11 11.49
CA PHE A 299 -10.80 3.23 11.70
C PHE A 299 -9.85 3.07 12.89
N ASP A 300 -9.94 1.98 13.65
CA ASP A 300 -9.00 1.62 14.71
C ASP A 300 -8.09 0.43 14.34
N GLN A 301 -7.17 0.06 15.23
CA GLN A 301 -6.24 -1.06 15.04
C GLN A 301 -5.73 -1.64 16.38
N PRO A 302 -6.59 -2.10 17.29
CA PRO A 302 -6.16 -2.49 18.64
C PRO A 302 -5.15 -3.65 18.65
N GLY A 303 -5.23 -4.58 17.70
CA GLY A 303 -4.41 -5.80 17.67
C GLY A 303 -2.90 -5.54 17.52
N VAL A 304 -2.48 -4.43 16.89
CA VAL A 304 -1.05 -4.16 16.65
C VAL A 304 -0.29 -3.81 17.92
N GLU A 305 -0.97 -3.45 19.02
CA GLU A 305 -0.30 -3.11 20.29
C GLU A 305 0.22 -4.34 21.04
N ALA A 306 -0.33 -5.53 20.76
CA ALA A 306 0.05 -6.76 21.45
C ALA A 306 1.53 -7.13 21.23
N TYR A 307 2.00 -7.14 19.97
CA TYR A 307 3.40 -7.45 19.69
C TYR A 307 4.33 -6.33 20.17
N LYS A 308 3.91 -5.06 20.09
CA LYS A 308 4.69 -3.92 20.58
C LYS A 308 4.96 -4.03 22.07
N LYS A 309 3.95 -4.41 22.85
CA LYS A 309 4.07 -4.68 24.29
C LYS A 309 5.13 -5.75 24.55
N ASN A 310 5.07 -6.87 23.84
CA ASN A 310 6.03 -7.96 24.00
C ASN A 310 7.45 -7.54 23.59
N MET A 311 7.59 -6.81 22.47
CA MET A 311 8.86 -6.29 21.99
C MET A 311 9.47 -5.32 23.01
N PHE A 312 8.68 -4.39 23.56
CA PHE A 312 9.17 -3.45 24.57
C PHE A 312 9.61 -4.15 25.85
N ALA A 313 8.88 -5.16 26.30
CA ALA A 313 9.28 -6.00 27.42
C ALA A 313 10.61 -6.75 27.13
N LEU A 314 10.73 -7.38 25.97
CA LEU A 314 11.96 -8.08 25.57
C LEU A 314 13.17 -7.14 25.46
N LEU A 315 12.95 -5.89 25.04
CA LEU A 315 13.97 -4.85 24.99
C LEU A 315 14.26 -4.21 26.36
N GLY A 316 13.60 -4.65 27.44
CA GLY A 316 13.80 -4.13 28.79
C GLY A 316 13.37 -2.67 28.94
N LYS A 317 12.34 -2.24 28.20
CA LYS A 317 11.81 -0.88 28.33
C LYS A 317 11.31 -0.66 29.77
N PRO A 318 11.75 0.41 30.47
CA PRO A 318 11.26 0.71 31.81
C PRO A 318 9.73 0.79 31.87
N GLY A 319 9.13 0.21 32.91
CA GLY A 319 7.68 0.08 33.09
C GLY A 319 7.06 -1.19 32.49
N PHE A 320 7.86 -2.12 31.97
CA PHE A 320 7.43 -3.45 31.47
C PHE A 320 8.12 -4.59 32.23
N GLU A 321 8.57 -4.38 33.47
CA GLU A 321 9.39 -5.32 34.23
C GLU A 321 8.66 -6.65 34.49
N GLU A 322 7.38 -6.59 34.85
CA GLU A 322 6.55 -7.77 35.06
C GLU A 322 6.36 -8.58 33.77
N GLU A 323 6.05 -7.90 32.66
CA GLU A 323 5.91 -8.55 31.35
C GLU A 323 7.24 -9.11 30.85
N THR A 324 8.35 -8.45 31.15
CA THR A 324 9.69 -8.93 30.81
C THR A 324 9.97 -10.26 31.49
N ALA A 325 9.70 -10.35 32.80
CA ALA A 325 9.87 -11.59 33.56
C ALA A 325 8.95 -12.71 33.04
N ALA A 326 7.69 -12.39 32.76
CA ALA A 326 6.71 -13.35 32.26
C ALA A 326 7.09 -13.91 30.87
N ILE A 327 7.56 -13.05 29.94
CA ILE A 327 7.97 -13.48 28.60
C ILE A 327 9.24 -14.31 28.66
N LYS A 328 10.24 -13.92 29.46
CA LYS A 328 11.48 -14.70 29.61
C LYS A 328 11.21 -16.11 30.10
N LYS A 329 10.35 -16.25 31.11
CA LYS A 329 9.94 -17.57 31.61
C LYS A 329 9.33 -18.45 30.51
N ARG A 330 8.45 -17.89 29.66
CA ARG A 330 7.82 -18.62 28.54
C ARG A 330 8.79 -19.02 27.42
N LEU A 331 9.92 -18.33 27.29
CA LEU A 331 10.94 -18.62 26.28
C LEU A 331 11.98 -19.62 26.77
N GLU A 332 12.08 -19.82 28.08
CA GLU A 332 12.94 -20.80 28.73
C GLU A 332 12.26 -22.17 28.92
N GLU A 333 10.93 -22.24 28.76
CA GLU A 333 10.09 -23.46 28.73
C GLU A 333 10.06 -24.11 27.33
#